data_AF-B5JX03-F1
#
_entry.id   AF-B5JX03-F1
#
_cell.length_a   1.000
_cell.length_b   1.000
_cell.length_c   1.000
_cell.angle_alpha   90.00
_cell.angle_beta   90.00
_cell.angle_gamma   90.00
#
_symmetry.space_group_name_H-M   'P 1'
#
loop_
_entity.id
_entity.type
_entity.pdbx_description
1 polymer ?
#
loop_
_entity_poly.entity_id
_entity_poly.type
_entity_poly.pdbx_seq_one_letter_code
_entity_poly.pdbx_strand_id
1 'polypeptide(L)' 'MQEELVRLQKIHPFELDLIDIDRDSELELKYGFYVPVLQLEGQTLCYYYFNREKVLAALS' A
#
# COMPACT_ATOMS: atom_id res chain seq x y z
N MET A 1 -8.10 0.43 -3.57
CA MET A 1 -7.02 0.61 -2.56
C MET A 1 -6.59 2.07 -2.41
N GLN A 2 -6.15 2.73 -3.49
CA GLN A 2 -5.67 4.13 -3.42
C GLN A 2 -6.74 5.11 -2.91
N GLU A 3 -7.99 5.00 -3.39
CA GLU A 3 -9.07 5.88 -2.94
C GLU A 3 -9.38 5.75 -1.44
N GLU A 4 -9.31 4.53 -0.92
CA GLU A 4 -9.49 4.23 0.51
C GLU A 4 -8.40 4.90 1.35
N LEU A 5 -7.15 4.89 0.87
CA LEU A 5 -6.04 5.59 1.52
C LEU A 5 -6.22 7.12 1.47
N VAL A 6 -6.61 7.68 0.32
CA VAL A 6 -6.89 9.13 0.20
C VAL A 6 -8.02 9.56 1.15
N ARG A 7 -9.03 8.71 1.35
CA ARG A 7 -10.09 8.97 2.35
C ARG A 7 -9.53 8.95 3.77
N LEU A 8 -8.64 8.01 4.10
CA LEU A 8 -8.00 7.93 5.41
C LEU A 8 -7.03 9.10 5.69
N GLN A 9 -6.32 9.62 4.67
CA GLN A 9 -5.42 10.78 4.83
C GLN A 9 -6.12 12.02 5.39
N LYS A 10 -7.44 12.13 5.22
CA LYS A 10 -8.24 13.24 5.77
C LYS A 10 -8.39 13.19 7.30
N ILE A 11 -8.19 12.01 7.89
CA ILE A 11 -8.42 11.74 9.32
C ILE A 11 -7.11 11.37 10.02
N HIS A 12 -6.22 10.65 9.32
CA HIS A 12 -4.89 10.25 9.80
C HIS A 12 -3.84 10.85 8.86
N PRO A 13 -2.97 11.76 9.32
CA PRO A 13 -1.92 12.32 8.47
C PRO A 13 -0.85 11.25 8.19
N PHE A 14 -0.64 10.94 6.91
CA PHE A 14 0.45 10.10 6.42
C PHE A 14 0.83 10.48 4.99
N GLU A 15 2.05 10.16 4.57
CA GLU A 15 2.51 10.29 3.19
C GLU A 15 2.17 9.03 2.39
N LEU A 16 1.81 9.20 1.11
CA LEU A 16 1.43 8.11 0.23
C LEU A 16 2.26 8.19 -1.05
N ASP A 17 3.20 7.27 -1.19
CA ASP A 17 3.99 7.10 -2.40
C ASP A 17 3.39 6.01 -3.30
N LEU A 18 3.13 6.37 -4.55
CA LEU A 18 2.68 5.43 -5.58
C LEU A 18 3.87 5.00 -6.42
N ILE A 19 4.19 3.71 -6.37
CA ILE A 19 5.30 3.12 -7.12
C ILE A 19 4.72 2.28 -8.25
N ASP A 20 5.10 2.60 -9.48
CA ASP A 20 4.85 1.77 -10.65
C ASP A 20 5.91 0.68 -10.72
N ILE A 21 5.55 -0.53 -10.29
CA ILE A 21 6.50 -1.64 -10.17
C ILE A 21 6.95 -2.17 -11.53
N ASP A 22 6.21 -1.94 -12.61
CA ASP A 22 6.56 -2.42 -13.96
C ASP A 22 7.81 -1.70 -14.51
N ARG A 23 8.26 -0.65 -13.81
CA ARG A 23 9.46 0.14 -14.14
C ARG A 23 10.67 -0.18 -13.27
N ASP A 24 10.52 -1.09 -12.31
CA ASP A 24 11.58 -1.54 -11.41
C ASP A 24 11.63 -3.08 -11.44
N SER A 25 12.64 -3.63 -12.10
CA SER A 25 12.74 -5.09 -12.30
C SER A 25 12.83 -5.89 -11.00
N GLU A 26 13.35 -5.31 -9.91
CA GLU A 26 13.39 -5.99 -8.61
C GLU A 26 12.00 -6.03 -7.98
N LEU A 27 11.25 -4.93 -8.05
CA LEU A 27 9.88 -4.85 -7.55
C LEU A 27 8.90 -5.66 -8.42
N GLU A 28 9.06 -5.65 -9.73
CA GLU A 28 8.27 -6.46 -10.66
C GLU A 28 8.44 -7.95 -10.36
N LEU A 29 9.68 -8.41 -10.21
CA LEU A 29 9.97 -9.81 -9.87
C LEU A 29 9.36 -10.21 -8.51
N LYS A 30 9.38 -9.30 -7.54
CA LYS A 30 8.92 -9.55 -6.18
C LYS A 30 7.39 -9.47 -6.04
N TYR A 31 6.76 -8.53 -6.73
CA TYR A 31 5.37 -8.12 -6.49
C TYR A 31 4.45 -8.21 -7.71
N GLY A 32 4.96 -8.54 -8.91
CA GLY A 32 4.19 -8.52 -10.16
C GLY A 32 2.88 -9.29 -10.12
N PHE A 33 2.83 -10.40 -9.38
CA PHE A 33 1.61 -11.20 -9.20
C PHE A 33 0.74 -10.79 -8.01
N TYR A 34 1.13 -9.77 -7.25
CA TYR A 34 0.51 -9.38 -5.98
C TYR A 34 -0.14 -7.98 -6.01
N VAL A 35 -0.02 -7.27 -7.13
CA VAL A 35 -0.52 -5.91 -7.27
C VAL A 35 -2.06 -5.82 -7.17
N PRO A 36 -2.60 -4.73 -6.58
CA PRO A 36 -1.89 -3.69 -5.83
C PRO A 36 -1.31 -4.20 -4.50
N VAL A 37 -0.12 -3.71 -4.14
CA VAL A 37 0.56 -4.00 -2.86
C VAL A 37 0.58 -2.74 -2.00
N LEU A 38 0.23 -2.87 -0.71
CA LEU A 38 0.41 -1.81 0.27
C LEU A 38 1.49 -2.18 1.27
N GLN A 39 2.49 -1.32 1.42
CA GLN A 39 3.54 -1.45 2.43
C GLN A 39 3.60 -0.21 3.31
N LEU A 40 4.03 -0.40 4.56
CA LEU A 40 4.44 0.66 5.47
C LEU A 40 5.83 0.32 5.98
N GLU A 41 6.81 1.19 5.73
CA GLU A 41 8.20 1.02 6.19
C GLU A 41 8.80 -0.36 5.87
N GLY A 42 8.49 -0.89 4.68
CA GLY A 42 8.96 -2.21 4.21
C GLY A 42 8.12 -3.41 4.68
N GLN A 43 7.16 -3.22 5.60
CA GLN A 43 6.21 -4.25 6.01
C GLN A 43 4.99 -4.28 5.07
N THR A 44 4.69 -5.43 4.46
CA THR A 44 3.47 -5.58 3.67
C THR A 44 2.22 -5.62 4.56
N LEU A 45 1.31 -4.68 4.32
CA LEU A 45 -0.01 -4.62 4.92
C LEU A 45 -0.99 -5.52 4.17
N CYS A 46 -1.15 -5.37 2.85
CA CYS A 46 -2.04 -6.23 2.08
C CYS A 46 -1.66 -6.31 0.59
N TYR A 47 -2.21 -7.34 -0.07
CA TYR A 47 -2.13 -7.59 -1.51
C TYR A 47 -3.53 -7.64 -2.07
N TYR A 48 -3.70 -7.27 -3.35
CA TYR A 48 -4.93 -7.32 -4.14
C TYR A 48 -6.06 -6.40 -3.67
N TYR A 49 -6.45 -6.52 -2.40
CA TYR A 49 -7.59 -5.83 -1.79
C TYR A 49 -7.13 -5.00 -0.58
N PHE A 50 -7.87 -3.94 -0.30
CA PHE A 50 -7.60 -3.09 0.85
C PHE A 50 -8.05 -3.78 2.16
N ASN A 51 -7.13 -3.92 3.12
CA ASN A 51 -7.45 -4.42 4.45
C ASN A 51 -7.53 -3.25 5.44
N ARG A 52 -8.74 -2.76 5.68
CA ARG A 52 -8.97 -1.59 6.54
C ARG A 52 -8.49 -1.78 7.97
N GLU A 53 -8.72 -2.95 8.56
CA GLU A 53 -8.34 -3.23 9.95
C GLU A 53 -6.83 -3.20 10.14
N LYS A 54 -6.09 -3.88 9.26
CA LYS A 54 -4.63 -3.92 9.33
C LYS A 54 -3.99 -2.56 9.05
N VAL A 55 -4.58 -1.76 8.15
CA VAL A 55 -4.11 -0.40 7.85
C VAL A 55 -4.37 0.53 9.03
N LEU A 56 -5.56 0.51 9.63
CA LEU A 56 -5.85 1.34 10.80
C LEU A 56 -4.97 0.98 11.99
N ALA A 57 -4.74 -0.32 12.22
CA ALA A 57 -3.83 -0.77 13.28
C ALA A 57 -2.39 -0.28 13.07
N ALA A 58 -1.97 -0.09 11.82
CA ALA A 58 -0.64 0.42 11.47
C ALA A 58 -0.53 1.96 11.50
N LEU A 59 -1.67 2.68 11.50
CA LEU A 59 -1.75 4.14 11.58
C LEU A 59 -2.10 4.65 13.00
N SER A 60 -2.20 3.75 13.97
CA SER A 60 -2.48 4.04 15.38
C SER A 60 -1.21 4.32 16.15
#